data_AF-A0A7C7VHK4-F1
#
_entry.id   AF-A0A7C7VHK4-F1
#
_cell.length_a   1.000
_cell.length_b   1.000
_cell.length_c   1.000
_cell.angle_alpha   90.00
_cell.angle_beta   90.00
_cell.angle_gamma   90.00
#
_symmetry.space_group_name_H-M   'P 1'
#
loop_
_entity.id
_entity.type
_entity.pdbx_description
1 polymer ?
#
loop_
_entity_poly.entity_id
_entity_poly.type
_entity_poly.pdbx_seq_one_letter_code
_entity_poly.pdbx_strand_id
1 'polypeptide(L)'
;MPNNIGYGSDHRAFGVLAGRAEDGSAVSVLVSDMHSAYRGFELRVASLPWRAADGFTVEAYVVDRNHQLEKVWQTAGRGRTFQHRETRHAPYVMWGVLRRAKETP
;
A
#
# COMPACT_ATOMS: atom_id res chain seq x y z
N MET A 1 -6.82 13.08 -14.58
CA MET A 1 -6.46 12.63 -13.23
C MET A 1 -7.28 11.37 -12.94
N PRO A 2 -6.71 10.22 -12.59
CA PRO A 2 -7.55 9.10 -12.15
C PRO A 2 -7.94 9.34 -10.69
N ASN A 3 -9.25 9.50 -10.46
CA ASN A 3 -9.86 9.48 -9.14
C ASN A 3 -9.81 8.04 -8.61
N ASN A 4 -8.91 7.78 -7.66
CA ASN A 4 -8.86 6.50 -6.96
C ASN A 4 -9.69 6.60 -5.67
N ILE A 5 -11.01 6.52 -5.80
CA ILE A 5 -11.93 6.40 -4.68
C ILE A 5 -12.59 5.02 -4.78
N GLY A 6 -12.22 4.11 -3.88
CA GLY A 6 -12.98 2.88 -3.65
C GLY A 6 -14.18 3.19 -2.76
N TYR A 7 -15.39 2.96 -3.26
CA TYR A 7 -16.62 3.05 -2.47
C TYR A 7 -17.00 1.64 -1.98
N GLY A 8 -17.08 1.46 -0.66
CA GLY A 8 -17.74 0.31 -0.02
C GLY A 8 -19.07 0.76 0.55
N SER A 9 -20.17 0.12 0.14
CA SER A 9 -21.55 0.49 0.50
C SER A 9 -22.03 -0.07 1.85
N ASP A 10 -21.12 -0.65 2.63
CA ASP A 10 -21.40 -1.13 3.98
C ASP A 10 -20.45 -0.40 4.93
N HIS A 11 -20.92 0.04 6.09
CA HIS A 11 -20.09 0.65 7.15
C HIS A 11 -19.02 -0.31 7.75
N ARG A 12 -18.74 -1.42 7.06
CA ARG A 12 -17.88 -2.56 7.44
C ARG A 12 -16.93 -2.94 6.28
N ALA A 13 -16.46 -1.95 5.53
CA ALA A 13 -15.56 -2.14 4.38
C ALA A 13 -14.22 -1.42 4.59
N PHE A 14 -13.24 -1.75 3.75
CA PHE A 14 -11.95 -1.08 3.72
C PHE A 14 -12.07 0.25 2.97
N GLY A 15 -11.51 1.33 3.53
CA GLY A 15 -11.21 2.55 2.80
C GLY A 15 -9.85 2.44 2.13
N VAL A 16 -9.75 2.68 0.82
CA VAL A 16 -8.49 2.59 0.08
C VAL A 16 -8.24 3.87 -0.71
N LEU A 17 -7.06 4.46 -0.52
CA LEU A 17 -6.54 5.57 -1.30
C LEU A 17 -5.22 5.16 -1.94
N ALA A 18 -5.03 5.46 -3.21
CA ALA A 18 -3.79 5.17 -3.91
C ALA A 18 -3.32 6.38 -4.72
N GLY A 19 -2.02 6.67 -4.66
CA GLY A 19 -1.40 7.79 -5.33
C GLY A 19 -0.04 7.43 -5.89
N ARG A 20 0.37 8.14 -6.95
CA ARG A 20 1.71 8.06 -7.52
C ARG A 20 2.41 9.40 -7.32
N ALA A 21 3.67 9.38 -6.96
CA ALA A 21 4.50 10.59 -6.95
C ALA A 21 4.56 11.21 -8.36
N GLU A 22 4.70 12.52 -8.44
CA GLU A 22 4.73 13.26 -9.71
C GLU A 22 5.88 12.80 -10.61
N ASP A 23 7.06 12.59 -10.01
CA ASP A 23 8.27 12.07 -10.65
C ASP A 23 8.21 10.55 -10.95
N GLY A 24 7.11 9.89 -10.57
CA GLY A 24 6.92 8.46 -10.70
C GLY A 24 7.84 7.62 -9.83
N SER A 25 8.61 8.19 -8.89
CA SER A 25 9.58 7.46 -8.06
C SER A 25 8.93 6.56 -7.01
N ALA A 26 7.68 6.85 -6.66
CA ALA A 26 6.94 6.14 -5.63
C ALA A 26 5.47 5.92 -5.98
N VAL A 27 4.90 4.84 -5.45
CA VAL A 27 3.47 4.57 -5.39
C VAL A 27 3.10 4.37 -3.92
N SER A 28 2.07 5.07 -3.46
CA SER A 28 1.55 5.00 -2.10
C SER A 28 0.15 4.42 -2.10
N VAL A 29 -0.14 3.54 -1.15
CA VAL A 29 -1.47 2.98 -0.90
C VAL A 29 -1.77 3.15 0.59
N LEU A 30 -2.89 3.79 0.93
CA LEU A 30 -3.41 3.84 2.28
C LEU A 30 -4.64 2.93 2.34
N VAL A 31 -4.65 2.01 3.31
CA VAL A 31 -5.75 1.11 3.60
C VAL A 31 -6.20 1.36 5.02
N SER A 32 -7.47 1.69 5.21
CA SER A 32 -8.10 1.89 6.50
C SER A 32 -9.18 0.84 6.72
N ASP A 33 -9.16 0.20 7.87
CA ASP A 33 -10.24 -0.66 8.35
C ASP A 33 -10.63 -0.22 9.76
N MET A 34 -11.83 0.32 9.92
CA MET A 34 -12.33 0.78 11.21
C MET A 34 -13.25 -0.23 11.89
N HIS A 35 -13.91 -1.10 11.12
CA HIS A 35 -14.97 -1.97 11.65
C HIS A 35 -15.38 -3.11 10.70
N SER A 36 -14.50 -3.57 9.80
CA SER A 36 -14.83 -4.71 8.95
C SER A 36 -14.89 -6.02 9.74
N ALA A 37 -15.66 -6.97 9.23
CA ALA A 37 -15.69 -8.34 9.77
C ALA A 37 -14.57 -9.22 9.19
N TYR A 38 -13.75 -8.68 8.28
CA TYR A 38 -12.68 -9.42 7.62
C TYR A 38 -11.45 -9.50 8.53
N ARG A 39 -10.63 -10.54 8.33
CA ARG A 39 -9.38 -10.74 9.08
C ARG A 39 -8.16 -10.16 8.37
N GLY A 40 -8.37 -9.48 7.25
CA GLY A 40 -7.30 -9.05 6.37
C GLY A 40 -7.78 -8.80 4.94
N PHE A 41 -6.82 -8.52 4.06
CA PHE A 41 -7.06 -8.22 2.66
C PHE A 41 -5.90 -8.73 1.79
N GLU A 42 -6.14 -8.77 0.49
CA GLU A 42 -5.10 -8.96 -0.51
C GLU A 42 -4.91 -7.64 -1.28
N LEU A 43 -3.70 -7.09 -1.24
CA LEU A 43 -3.31 -5.90 -1.96
C LEU A 43 -2.60 -6.32 -3.24
N ARG A 44 -3.09 -5.83 -4.38
CA ARG A 44 -2.43 -5.96 -5.68
C ARG A 44 -2.25 -4.58 -6.30
N VAL A 45 -1.00 -4.18 -6.51
CA VAL A 45 -0.65 -2.98 -7.26
C VAL A 45 -0.13 -3.43 -8.62
N ALA A 46 -0.95 -3.24 -9.66
CA ALA A 46 -0.60 -3.58 -11.03
C ALA A 46 -0.09 -2.36 -11.79
N SER A 47 0.57 -2.61 -12.93
CA SER A 47 1.03 -1.57 -13.86
C SER A 47 1.92 -0.51 -13.20
N LEU A 48 2.87 -0.95 -12.35
CA LEU A 48 3.86 -0.06 -11.75
C LEU A 48 4.56 0.77 -12.84
N PRO A 49 4.90 2.04 -12.53
CA PRO A 49 5.41 3.01 -13.51
C PRO A 49 6.88 2.74 -13.91
N TRP A 50 7.53 1.77 -13.28
CA TRP A 50 8.93 1.42 -13.51
C TRP A 50 9.05 0.30 -14.55
N ARG A 51 10.25 0.13 -15.11
CA ARG A 51 10.52 -0.96 -16.06
C ARG A 51 10.49 -2.29 -15.29
N ALA A 52 10.18 -3.38 -16.00
CA ALA A 52 10.13 -4.70 -15.37
C ALA A 52 11.48 -5.16 -14.78
N ALA A 53 12.59 -4.69 -15.36
CA ALA A 53 13.93 -4.95 -14.88
C ALA A 53 14.29 -4.12 -13.62
N ASP A 54 13.59 -3.01 -13.38
CA ASP A 54 13.84 -2.15 -12.23
C ASP A 54 13.39 -2.88 -10.96
N GLY A 55 14.25 -2.88 -9.95
CA GLY A 55 13.86 -3.29 -8.61
C GLY A 55 12.96 -2.26 -7.95
N PHE A 56 12.25 -2.68 -6.92
CA PHE A 56 11.55 -1.79 -6.01
C PHE A 56 11.60 -2.30 -4.58
N THR A 57 11.48 -1.39 -3.63
CA THR A 57 11.26 -1.71 -2.22
C THR A 57 9.81 -1.38 -1.86
N VAL A 58 9.26 -2.15 -0.92
CA VAL A 58 7.95 -1.90 -0.34
C VAL A 58 8.12 -1.79 1.16
N GLU A 59 7.54 -0.76 1.74
CA GLU A 59 7.46 -0.57 3.19
C GLU A 59 6.00 -0.38 3.57
N ALA A 60 5.58 -1.02 4.66
CA ALA A 60 4.27 -0.79 5.26
C ALA A 60 4.41 -0.23 6.66
N TYR A 61 3.59 0.77 6.93
CA TYR A 61 3.50 1.47 8.20
C TYR A 61 2.09 1.35 8.74
N VAL A 62 1.92 1.31 10.05
CA VAL A 62 0.61 1.47 10.70
C VAL A 62 0.64 2.67 11.64
N VAL A 63 -0.52 3.29 11.83
CA VAL A 63 -0.69 4.33 12.86
C VAL A 63 -0.83 3.65 14.22
N ASP A 64 0.10 3.92 15.13
CA ASP A 64 0.08 3.40 16.48
C ASP A 64 -0.91 4.17 17.39
N ARG A 65 -0.97 3.79 18.67
CA ARG A 65 -1.86 4.44 19.66
C ARG A 65 -1.50 5.90 19.95
N ASN A 66 -0.28 6.31 19.61
CA ASN A 66 0.24 7.66 19.81
C ASN A 66 0.14 8.50 18.52
N HIS A 67 -0.54 8.00 17.49
CA HIS A 67 -0.65 8.62 16.17
C HIS A 67 0.70 8.76 15.43
N GLN A 68 1.64 7.87 15.72
CA GLN A 68 2.92 7.77 15.04
C GLN A 68 2.92 6.62 14.02
N LEU A 69 3.69 6.78 12.95
CA LEU A 69 3.86 5.74 11.95
C LEU A 69 4.91 4.73 12.42
N GLU A 70 4.47 3.51 12.69
CA GLU A 70 5.34 2.38 13.01
C GLU A 70 5.54 1.53 11.75
N LYS A 71 6.80 1.28 11.35
CA LYS A 71 7.10 0.36 10.24
C LYS A 71 6.85 -1.08 10.71
N VAL A 72 5.88 -1.75 10.10
CA VAL A 72 5.51 -3.13 10.46
C VAL A 72 6.10 -4.16 9.51
N TRP A 73 6.48 -3.74 8.31
CA TRP A 73 6.97 -4.66 7.29
C TRP A 73 7.77 -3.95 6.19
N GLN A 74 8.73 -4.68 5.62
CA GLN A 74 9.50 -4.25 4.45
C GLN A 74 9.85 -5.46 3.58
N THR A 75 9.79 -5.29 2.26
CA THR A 75 10.29 -6.27 1.28
C THR A 75 10.88 -5.59 0.05
N ALA A 76 11.47 -6.38 -0.83
CA ALA A 76 11.89 -5.96 -2.16
C ALA A 76 11.25 -6.85 -3.23
N GLY A 77 11.06 -6.28 -4.42
CA GLY A 77 10.50 -6.97 -5.56
C GLY A 77 11.08 -6.47 -6.87
N ARG A 78 10.65 -7.11 -7.96
CA ARG A 78 10.95 -6.74 -9.34
C ARG A 78 9.70 -6.95 -10.20
N GLY A 79 9.68 -6.34 -11.38
CA GLY A 79 8.56 -6.45 -12.31
C GLY A 79 7.54 -5.31 -12.17
N ARG A 80 6.38 -5.48 -12.81
CA ARG A 80 5.36 -4.43 -12.92
C ARG A 80 4.16 -4.62 -12.01
N THR A 81 4.16 -5.66 -11.19
CA THR A 81 3.08 -5.98 -10.27
C THR A 81 3.65 -6.32 -8.91
N PHE A 82 3.01 -5.81 -7.87
CA PHE A 82 3.24 -6.20 -6.50
C PHE A 82 1.96 -6.79 -5.92
N GLN A 83 2.10 -7.86 -5.15
CA GLN A 83 0.98 -8.53 -4.48
C GLN A 83 1.38 -8.91 -3.06
N HIS A 84 0.51 -8.65 -2.09
CA HIS A 84 0.71 -8.98 -0.69
C HIS A 84 -0.61 -9.35 -0.04
N ARG A 85 -0.58 -10.30 0.90
CA ARG A 85 -1.72 -10.65 1.73
C ARG A 85 -1.43 -10.21 3.16
N GLU A 86 -2.27 -9.33 3.67
CA GLU A 86 -2.18 -8.86 5.04
C GLU A 86 -3.23 -9.57 5.89
N THR A 87 -2.84 -10.04 7.07
CA THR A 87 -3.76 -10.52 8.10
C THR A 87 -3.68 -9.57 9.28
N ARG A 88 -4.72 -8.75 9.47
CA ARG A 88 -4.78 -7.73 10.51
C ARG A 88 -6.22 -7.51 10.95
N HIS A 89 -6.41 -7.37 12.24
CA HIS A 89 -7.71 -7.10 12.84
C HIS A 89 -7.95 -5.59 12.94
N ALA A 90 -9.17 -5.15 12.60
CA ALA A 90 -9.62 -3.79 12.83
C ALA A 90 -9.59 -3.42 14.34
N PRO A 91 -9.42 -2.12 14.70
CA PRO A 91 -9.21 -1.00 13.79
C PRO A 91 -7.72 -0.80 13.44
N TYR A 92 -7.44 -0.40 12.20
CA TYR A 92 -6.11 0.05 11.80
C TYR A 92 -6.15 0.98 10.58
N VAL A 93 -5.11 1.79 10.47
CA VAL A 93 -4.76 2.50 9.23
C VAL A 93 -3.35 2.08 8.84
N MET A 94 -3.21 1.55 7.63
CA MET A 94 -1.95 1.10 7.07
C MET A 94 -1.57 1.96 5.86
N TRP A 95 -0.31 2.40 5.82
CA TRP A 95 0.27 3.10 4.69
C TRP A 95 1.39 2.27 4.07
N GLY A 96 1.17 1.77 2.86
CA GLY A 96 2.16 1.09 2.03
C GLY A 96 2.82 2.08 1.07
N VAL A 97 4.15 2.06 1.00
CA VAL A 97 4.93 2.85 0.03
C VAL A 97 5.83 1.91 -0.75
N LEU A 98 5.64 1.90 -2.07
CA LEU A 98 6.51 1.24 -3.02
C LEU A 98 7.45 2.30 -3.61
N ARG A 99 8.76 2.05 -3.63
CA ARG A 99 9.75 2.96 -4.20
C ARG A 99 10.61 2.24 -5.22
N ARG A 100 10.91 2.90 -6.35
CA ARG A 100 11.89 2.38 -7.31
C ARG A 100 13.24 2.20 -6.59
N ALA A 101 13.87 1.05 -6.77
CA ALA A 101 15.24 0.86 -6.32
C ALA A 101 16.13 1.87 -7.08
N LYS A 102 17.03 2.55 -6.36
CA LYS A 102 18.08 3.31 -7.02
C LYS A 102 19.03 2.31 -7.67
N GLU A 103 19.39 2.52 -8.93
CA GLU A 103 20.53 1.82 -9.52
C GLU A 103 21.72 2.03 -8.60
N THR A 104 22.25 0.94 -8.06
CA THR A 104 23.54 1.00 -7.36
C THR A 104 24.57 1.08 -8.48
N PRO A 105 25.40 2.13 -8.54
CA PRO A 105 26.36 2.33 -9.63
C PRO A 105 27.38 1.18 -9.71
#